data_AF-A0A920IPQ8-F1
#
_entry.id   AF-A0A920IPQ8-F1
#
_cell.length_a   1.000
_cell.length_b   1.000
_cell.length_c   1.000
_cell.angle_alpha   90.00
_cell.angle_beta   90.00
_cell.angle_gamma   90.00
#
_symmetry.space_group_name_H-M   'P 1'
#
loop_
_entity.id
_entity.type
_entity.pdbx_description
1 polymer ?
#
loop_
_entity_poly.entity_id
_entity_poly.type
_entity_poly.pdbx_seq_one_letter_code
_entity_poly.pdbx_strand_id
1 'polypeptide(L)'
;MTRGRVISVNDAALPRWEELEEDGAPRQREANFTWSDQIPTGNALLDGEWWRADTDQAWVSLEEEFASDIGATLGDRLSLRIGADALEVTVLNIRAVDWQSMRPNFFMVFPRKVLEAFRECI
;
A
#
# COMPACT_ATOMS: atom_id res chain seq x y z
N MET A 1 3.19 -13.28 -4.33
CA MET A 1 3.30 -12.38 -3.16
C MET A 1 4.63 -11.66 -3.28
N THR A 2 4.63 -10.33 -3.17
CA THR A 2 5.86 -9.52 -3.28
C THR A 2 5.93 -8.57 -2.09
N ARG A 3 7.15 -8.17 -1.71
CA ARG A 3 7.42 -7.26 -0.60
C ARG A 3 8.03 -5.98 -1.12
N GLY A 4 7.77 -4.89 -0.41
CA GLY A 4 8.38 -3.60 -0.69
C GLY A 4 8.31 -2.70 0.53
N ARG A 5 8.93 -1.53 0.43
CA ARG A 5 9.03 -0.56 1.51
C ARG A 5 8.46 0.76 1.08
N VAL A 6 7.57 1.34 1.87
CA VAL A 6 7.12 2.72 1.69
C VAL A 6 8.24 3.65 2.17
N ILE A 7 8.67 4.57 1.31
CA ILE A 7 9.80 5.48 1.57
C ILE A 7 9.38 6.94 1.70
N SER A 8 8.25 7.34 1.10
CA SER A 8 7.71 8.71 1.21
C SER A 8 6.19 8.74 1.02
N VAL A 9 5.57 9.80 1.56
CA VAL A 9 4.16 10.18 1.37
C VAL A 9 4.14 11.63 0.90
N ASN A 10 3.47 11.94 -0.20
CA ASN A 10 3.39 13.28 -0.81
C ASN A 10 4.77 13.96 -0.95
N ASP A 11 5.76 13.21 -1.45
CA ASP A 11 7.17 13.63 -1.59
C ASP A 11 7.92 13.88 -0.27
N ALA A 12 7.26 13.77 0.88
CA ALA A 12 7.90 13.83 2.18
C ALA A 12 8.52 12.47 2.52
N ALA A 13 9.85 12.41 2.58
CA ALA A 13 10.58 11.21 2.97
C ALA A 13 10.21 10.81 4.40
N LEU A 14 9.81 9.56 4.57
CA LEU A 14 9.55 9.01 5.88
C LEU A 14 10.91 8.69 6.56
N PRO A 15 11.09 9.03 7.84
CA PRO A 15 12.28 8.66 8.59
C PRO A 15 12.38 7.14 8.75
N ARG A 16 13.61 6.61 8.87
CA ARG A 16 13.81 5.23 9.32
C ARG A 16 13.58 5.12 10.82
N TRP A 17 13.37 3.89 11.28
CA TRP A 17 13.16 3.61 12.71
C TRP A 17 14.28 4.16 13.61
N GLU A 18 15.52 4.20 13.11
CA GLU A 18 16.73 4.69 13.81
C GLU A 18 16.77 6.21 13.97
N GLU A 19 15.98 6.92 13.16
CA GLU A 19 15.99 8.39 13.06
C GLU A 19 14.81 9.01 13.83
N LEU A 20 13.94 8.19 14.43
CA LEU A 20 12.76 8.64 15.16
C LEU A 20 13.11 9.06 16.59
N GLU A 21 12.78 10.30 16.93
CA GLU A 21 12.88 10.82 18.30
C GLU A 21 11.58 10.61 19.09
N GLU A 22 10.44 10.46 18.40
CA GLU A 22 9.10 10.31 18.99
C GLU A 22 8.46 8.96 18.61
N ASP A 23 7.86 8.29 19.59
CA ASP A 23 7.13 7.03 19.39
C ASP A 23 5.78 7.31 18.71
N GLY A 24 5.45 6.53 17.67
CA GLY A 24 4.19 6.66 16.91
C GLY A 24 4.19 7.64 15.74
N ALA A 25 5.30 8.31 15.43
CA ALA A 25 5.40 9.17 14.24
C ALA A 25 5.44 8.35 12.93
N PRO A 26 4.94 8.91 11.81
CA PRO A 26 5.01 8.29 10.49
C PRO A 26 6.42 7.87 10.11
N ARG A 27 6.60 6.64 9.61
CA ARG A 27 7.92 6.06 9.34
C ARG A 27 7.94 5.10 8.16
N GLN A 28 9.13 4.80 7.65
CA GLN A 28 9.28 3.79 6.60
C GLN A 28 8.78 2.42 7.10
N ARG A 29 7.92 1.78 6.32
CA ARG A 29 7.35 0.47 6.65
C ARG A 29 7.51 -0.50 5.50
N GLU A 30 7.92 -1.72 5.83
CA GLU A 30 7.87 -2.84 4.89
C GLU A 30 6.47 -3.44 4.90
N ALA A 31 5.95 -3.69 3.71
CA ALA A 31 4.64 -4.26 3.50
C ALA A 31 4.71 -5.44 2.54
N ASN A 32 3.95 -6.48 2.87
CA ASN A 32 3.57 -7.49 1.89
C ASN A 32 2.41 -6.95 1.07
N PHE A 33 2.47 -7.18 -0.24
CA PHE A 33 1.42 -6.75 -1.14
C PHE A 33 1.02 -7.81 -2.15
N THR A 34 -0.18 -7.60 -2.68
CA THR A 34 -0.80 -8.42 -3.71
C THR A 34 -1.52 -7.54 -4.72
N TRP A 35 -2.04 -8.16 -5.76
CA TRP A 35 -3.02 -7.55 -6.64
C TRP A 35 -4.40 -8.15 -6.41
N SER A 36 -5.45 -7.40 -6.74
CA SER A 36 -6.83 -7.92 -6.80
C SER A 36 -7.71 -7.05 -7.70
N ASP A 37 -8.61 -7.67 -8.45
CA ASP A 37 -9.61 -6.96 -9.26
C ASP A 37 -10.89 -6.65 -8.47
N GLN A 38 -11.07 -7.29 -7.32
CA GLN A 38 -12.21 -7.12 -6.42
C GLN A 38 -11.74 -6.96 -4.97
N ILE A 39 -12.59 -6.40 -4.10
CA ILE A 39 -12.30 -6.33 -2.67
C ILE A 39 -12.07 -7.75 -2.13
N PRO A 40 -10.91 -8.04 -1.51
CA PRO A 40 -10.63 -9.37 -0.97
C PRO A 40 -11.66 -9.78 0.09
N THR A 41 -12.03 -11.06 0.12
CA THR A 41 -12.98 -11.58 1.11
C THR A 41 -12.45 -11.43 2.53
N GLY A 42 -13.25 -10.83 3.41
CA GLY A 42 -12.84 -10.53 4.80
C GLY A 42 -12.25 -9.12 4.97
N ASN A 43 -12.17 -8.35 3.88
CA ASN A 43 -11.83 -6.94 3.93
C ASN A 43 -13.12 -6.11 3.78
N ALA A 44 -13.17 -4.97 4.45
CA ALA A 44 -14.24 -3.98 4.29
C ALA A 44 -13.64 -2.67 3.79
N LEU A 45 -14.24 -2.08 2.76
CA LEU A 45 -13.86 -0.75 2.30
C LEU A 45 -14.36 0.28 3.32
N LEU A 46 -13.47 1.10 3.86
CA LEU A 46 -13.81 2.16 4.81
C LEU A 46 -13.98 3.50 4.10
N ASP A 47 -13.09 3.80 3.16
CA ASP A 47 -13.09 5.06 2.42
C ASP A 47 -12.63 4.88 0.98
N GLY A 48 -13.09 5.77 0.10
CA GLY A 48 -12.82 5.75 -1.34
C GLY A 48 -13.68 4.78 -2.14
N GLU A 49 -13.15 4.38 -3.30
CA GLU A 49 -13.82 3.46 -4.21
C GLU A 49 -12.88 2.34 -4.67
N TRP A 50 -13.45 1.18 -4.99
CA TRP A 50 -12.67 0.10 -5.59
C TRP A 50 -12.54 0.35 -7.09
N TRP A 51 -11.33 0.16 -7.62
CA TRP A 51 -11.07 0.34 -9.02
C TRP A 51 -11.80 -0.68 -9.90
N ARG A 52 -11.95 -0.35 -11.18
CA ARG A 52 -12.42 -1.31 -12.18
C ARG A 52 -11.33 -2.32 -12.48
N ALA A 53 -11.74 -3.56 -12.74
CA ALA A 53 -10.84 -4.58 -13.28
C ALA A 53 -10.10 -4.04 -14.52
N ASP A 54 -8.85 -4.45 -14.68
CA ASP A 54 -7.98 -4.06 -15.80
C ASP A 54 -7.61 -2.57 -15.89
N THR A 55 -7.77 -1.79 -14.81
CA THR A 55 -7.22 -0.43 -14.74
C THR A 55 -5.70 -0.46 -14.81
N ASP A 56 -5.11 0.49 -15.54
CA ASP A 56 -3.68 0.75 -15.61
C ASP A 56 -3.24 1.90 -14.68
N GLN A 57 -4.19 2.52 -13.98
CA GLN A 57 -3.91 3.59 -13.05
C GLN A 57 -3.09 3.07 -11.87
N ALA A 58 -2.00 3.77 -11.55
CA ALA A 58 -1.10 3.46 -10.45
C ALA A 58 -1.76 3.76 -9.09
N TRP A 59 -2.77 2.98 -8.75
CA TRP A 59 -3.54 3.09 -7.52
C TRP A 59 -3.15 2.03 -6.52
N VAL A 60 -3.40 2.33 -5.24
CA VAL A 60 -3.19 1.39 -4.15
C VAL A 60 -4.32 1.47 -3.14
N SER A 61 -4.68 0.30 -2.60
CA SER A 61 -5.54 0.13 -1.44
C SER A 61 -4.69 -0.15 -0.21
N LEU A 62 -4.88 0.64 0.84
CA LEU A 62 -4.15 0.49 2.10
C LEU A 62 -5.03 -0.08 3.20
N GLU A 63 -4.42 -0.87 4.08
CA GLU A 63 -5.03 -1.22 5.36
C GLU A 63 -5.02 -0.01 6.32
N GLU A 64 -6.07 0.13 7.14
CA GLU A 64 -6.31 1.29 8.02
C GLU A 64 -5.18 1.59 9.01
N GLU A 65 -4.74 0.59 9.78
CA GLU A 65 -3.65 0.78 10.75
C GLU A 65 -2.33 1.06 10.03
N PHE A 66 -2.07 0.39 8.92
CA PHE A 66 -0.89 0.63 8.09
C PHE A 66 -0.87 2.03 7.48
N ALA A 67 -2.00 2.52 6.99
CA ALA A 67 -2.13 3.88 6.47
C ALA A 67 -1.82 4.91 7.56
N SER A 68 -2.33 4.67 8.78
CA SER A 68 -2.05 5.50 9.95
C SER A 68 -0.58 5.48 10.34
N ASP A 69 0.05 4.30 10.35
CA ASP A 69 1.49 4.07 10.64
C ASP A 69 2.43 4.87 9.72
N ILE A 70 2.03 5.10 8.46
CA ILE A 70 2.80 5.86 7.48
C ILE A 70 2.27 7.29 7.29
N GLY A 71 1.21 7.67 8.01
CA GLY A 71 0.57 8.98 7.90
C GLY A 71 -0.08 9.25 6.54
N ALA A 72 -0.52 8.21 5.82
CA ALA A 72 -1.15 8.34 4.51
C ALA A 72 -2.67 8.33 4.59
N THR A 73 -3.30 9.12 3.73
CA THR A 73 -4.74 9.29 3.60
C THR A 73 -5.20 9.11 2.16
N LEU A 74 -6.52 9.17 1.94
CA LEU A 74 -7.12 9.06 0.62
C LEU A 74 -6.60 10.15 -0.32
N GLY A 75 -6.12 9.77 -1.50
CA GLY A 75 -5.60 10.68 -2.52
C GLY A 75 -4.11 11.01 -2.40
N ASP A 76 -3.43 10.55 -1.35
CA ASP A 76 -1.99 10.80 -1.17
C ASP A 76 -1.14 9.98 -2.13
N ARG A 77 0.01 10.54 -2.52
CA ARG A 77 1.01 9.85 -3.35
C ARG A 77 2.03 9.14 -2.49
N LEU A 78 2.18 7.83 -2.67
CA LEU A 78 3.18 7.01 -2.02
C LEU A 78 4.31 6.68 -2.98
N SER A 79 5.55 6.82 -2.52
CA SER A 79 6.68 6.15 -3.17
C SER A 79 7.02 4.87 -2.43
N LEU A 80 7.04 3.78 -3.18
CA LEU A 80 7.46 2.46 -2.73
C LEU A 80 8.79 2.09 -3.36
N ARG A 81 9.61 1.36 -2.62
CA ARG A 81 10.80 0.70 -3.13
C ARG A 81 10.57 -0.81 -3.15
N ILE A 82 10.75 -1.42 -4.32
CA ILE A 82 10.61 -2.86 -4.55
C ILE A 82 11.92 -3.33 -5.18
N GLY A 83 12.77 -4.00 -4.39
CA GLY A 83 14.11 -4.34 -4.85
C GLY A 83 14.95 -3.07 -5.11
N ALA A 84 15.46 -2.93 -6.34
CA ALA A 84 16.22 -1.76 -6.78
C ALA A 84 15.33 -0.62 -7.32
N ASP A 85 14.09 -0.91 -7.64
CA ASP A 85 13.18 -0.01 -8.34
C ASP A 85 12.28 0.77 -7.38
N ALA A 86 11.85 1.95 -7.83
CA ALA A 86 10.88 2.79 -7.14
C ALA A 86 9.56 2.85 -7.92
N LEU A 87 8.44 2.62 -7.22
CA LEU A 87 7.09 2.69 -7.76
C LEU A 87 6.33 3.81 -7.05
N GLU A 88 5.80 4.76 -7.82
CA GLU A 88 4.88 5.78 -7.31
C GLU A 88 3.43 5.34 -7.53
N VAL A 89 2.62 5.43 -6.49
CA VAL A 89 1.19 5.12 -6.54
C VAL A 89 0.37 6.14 -5.76
N THR A 90 -0.92 6.22 -6.06
CA THR A 90 -1.88 7.07 -5.33
C THR A 90 -2.83 6.21 -4.50
N VAL A 91 -3.09 6.61 -3.26
CA VAL A 91 -4.04 5.93 -2.38
C VAL A 91 -5.45 6.17 -2.89
N LEU A 92 -6.11 5.13 -3.42
CA LEU A 92 -7.48 5.24 -3.93
C LEU A 92 -8.52 4.87 -2.89
N ASN A 93 -8.17 3.98 -1.96
CA ASN A 93 -9.08 3.55 -0.92
C ASN A 93 -8.35 3.01 0.31
N ILE A 94 -9.06 3.04 1.44
CA ILE A 94 -8.61 2.51 2.72
C ILE A 94 -9.58 1.40 3.14
N ARG A 95 -9.05 0.32 3.70
CA ARG A 95 -9.81 -0.86 4.09
C ARG A 95 -9.48 -1.34 5.50
N ALA A 96 -10.51 -1.83 6.19
CA ALA A 96 -10.36 -2.64 7.38
C ALA A 96 -10.06 -4.08 6.98
N VAL A 97 -9.19 -4.74 7.74
CA VAL A 97 -8.77 -6.12 7.51
C VAL A 97 -8.99 -6.91 8.78
N ASP A 98 -9.72 -8.01 8.67
CA ASP A 98 -9.85 -8.93 9.80
C ASP A 98 -8.60 -9.81 9.94
N TRP A 99 -7.64 -9.33 10.72
CA TRP A 99 -6.39 -10.05 11.03
C TRP A 99 -6.61 -11.30 11.89
N GLN A 100 -7.77 -11.46 12.52
CA GLN A 100 -8.12 -12.67 13.27
C GLN A 100 -8.58 -13.80 12.35
N SER A 101 -8.82 -13.51 11.06
CA SER A 101 -9.15 -14.50 10.06
C SER A 101 -7.97 -15.41 9.75
N MET A 102 -8.22 -16.70 9.56
CA MET A 102 -7.22 -17.68 9.08
C MET A 102 -6.87 -17.51 7.58
N ARG A 103 -7.17 -16.35 6.99
CA ARG A 103 -7.00 -16.04 5.57
C ARG A 103 -5.72 -15.23 5.34
N PRO A 104 -5.09 -15.35 4.17
CA PRO A 104 -3.94 -14.53 3.83
C PRO A 104 -4.38 -13.06 3.66
N ASN A 105 -3.92 -12.21 4.56
CA ASN A 105 -4.14 -10.76 4.54
C ASN A 105 -2.92 -10.01 4.02
N PHE A 106 -3.15 -8.81 3.52
CA PHE A 106 -2.13 -7.95 2.92
C PHE A 106 -2.28 -6.53 3.43
N PHE A 107 -1.18 -5.80 3.55
CA PHE A 107 -1.20 -4.37 3.93
C PHE A 107 -1.50 -3.48 2.73
N MET A 108 -1.08 -3.89 1.53
CA MET A 108 -1.31 -3.12 0.31
C MET A 108 -1.85 -4.03 -0.79
N VAL A 109 -2.83 -3.53 -1.53
CA VAL A 109 -3.41 -4.21 -2.70
C VAL A 109 -3.36 -3.26 -3.89
N PHE A 110 -2.93 -3.78 -5.04
CA PHE A 110 -2.79 -3.03 -6.29
C PHE A 110 -3.73 -3.57 -7.38
N PRO A 111 -4.02 -2.78 -8.41
CA PRO A 111 -4.55 -3.31 -9.67
C PRO A 111 -3.56 -4.29 -10.31
N ARG A 112 -4.08 -5.32 -11.00
CA ARG A 112 -3.26 -6.37 -11.61
C ARG A 112 -2.23 -5.80 -12.58
N LYS A 113 -2.65 -4.93 -13.51
CA LYS A 113 -1.78 -4.35 -14.53
C LYS A 113 -0.63 -3.52 -13.96
N VAL A 114 -0.87 -2.78 -12.88
CA VAL A 114 0.17 -1.99 -12.19
C VAL A 114 1.29 -2.91 -11.71
N LEU A 115 0.92 -4.06 -11.14
CA LEU A 115 1.92 -5.01 -10.65
C LEU A 115 2.57 -5.83 -11.77
N GLU A 116 1.82 -6.20 -12.82
CA GLU A 116 2.37 -6.90 -13.99
C GLU A 116 3.43 -6.05 -14.70
N ALA A 117 3.12 -4.77 -14.94
CA ALA A 117 4.06 -3.81 -15.53
C ALA A 117 5.37 -3.71 -14.73
N PHE A 118 5.32 -3.90 -13.41
CA PHE A 118 6.49 -3.90 -12.54
C PHE A 118 7.24 -5.23 -12.51
N ARG A 119 6.53 -6.37 -12.69
CA ARG A 119 7.12 -7.72 -12.66
C ARG A 119 7.86 -8.08 -13.95
N GLU A 120 7.59 -7.42 -15.06
CA GLU A 120 8.28 -7.66 -16.34
C GLU A 120 9.69 -7.06 -16.40
N CYS A 121 10.13 -6.34 -15.36
CA CYS A 121 11.46 -5.73 -15.29
C CYS A 121 12.53 -6.56 -14.53
N ILE A 122 12.21 -7.79 -14.10
CA ILE A 122 13.11 -8.72 -13.37
C ILE A 122 13.34 -10.03 -14.13
#